data_AF-A0A8J4YSC2-F1
#
_entry.id   AF-A0A8J4YSC2-F1
#
_cell.length_a   1.000
_cell.length_b   1.000
_cell.length_c   1.000
_cell.angle_alpha   90.00
_cell.angle_beta   90.00
_cell.angle_gamma   90.00
#
_symmetry.space_group_name_H-M   'P 1'
#
loop_
_entity.id
_entity.type
_entity.pdbx_description
1 polymer ?
#
loop_
_entity_poly.entity_id
_entity_poly.type
_entity_poly.pdbx_seq_one_letter_code
_entity_poly.pdbx_strand_id
1 'polypeptide(L)'
;MGVLRAWMMPATEKLNFITTSTDMSPEDRVKEIFDLQGQVNERLPLIEPLETDCHLLFDAESEEGQTNETALNHMKEFFTIKDTINDLHEKVEMEAGSITQDQKYFAEYLHGVKNFKPWMDTAEAVAKDPLGKPAKIEDALALLDTVKQFEEACKANRGRLDAAAESRSHMEKQTKADNDVELLNIRWETVKKVADDRVTKIQELCDTWSELKKVTDNLTETIANVPGIDTPDVSSLEGIFGEFKQINTKKVQLLQAVV
;
A
#
# COMPACT_ATOMS: atom_id res chain seq x y z
N MET A 1 24.67 -9.49 42.63
CA MET A 1 23.67 -10.56 42.34
C MET A 1 22.21 -10.11 42.50
N GLY A 2 21.76 -9.67 43.69
CA GLY A 2 20.33 -9.38 43.95
C GLY A 2 19.66 -8.33 43.04
N VAL A 3 20.39 -7.28 42.66
CA VAL A 3 19.89 -6.24 41.74
C VAL A 3 19.60 -6.80 40.34
N LEU A 4 20.52 -7.62 39.80
CA LEU A 4 20.37 -8.26 38.48
C LEU A 4 19.22 -9.28 38.50
N ARG A 5 19.14 -10.09 39.56
CA ARG A 5 18.06 -11.07 39.75
C ARG A 5 16.68 -10.41 39.77
N ALA A 6 16.55 -9.30 40.51
CA ALA A 6 15.28 -8.60 40.62
C ALA A 6 14.84 -7.93 39.29
N TRP A 7 15.80 -7.60 38.42
CA TRP A 7 15.54 -6.89 37.17
C TRP A 7 15.30 -7.82 35.97
N MET A 8 15.99 -8.97 35.89
CA MET A 8 15.98 -9.81 34.67
C MET A 8 14.58 -10.32 34.29
N MET A 9 13.75 -10.70 35.27
CA MET A 9 12.40 -11.21 34.99
C MET A 9 11.44 -10.10 34.50
N PRO A 10 11.31 -8.95 35.18
CA PRO A 10 10.57 -7.81 34.64
C PRO A 10 11.05 -7.34 33.26
N ALA A 11 12.36 -7.39 33.01
CA ALA A 11 12.92 -7.00 31.72
C ALA A 11 12.52 -7.97 30.59
N THR A 12 12.51 -9.28 30.87
CA THR A 12 11.99 -10.30 29.94
C THR A 12 10.49 -10.14 29.68
N GLU A 13 9.71 -9.84 30.72
CA GLU A 13 8.28 -9.53 30.56
C GLU A 13 8.04 -8.28 29.73
N LYS A 14 8.86 -7.23 29.95
CA LYS A 14 8.83 -6.00 29.15
C LYS A 14 9.15 -6.29 27.68
N LEU A 15 10.18 -7.07 27.38
CA LEU A 15 10.50 -7.47 26.01
C LEU A 15 9.30 -8.18 25.36
N ASN A 16 8.71 -9.15 26.05
CA ASN A 16 7.55 -9.87 25.55
C ASN A 16 6.37 -8.92 25.26
N PHE A 17 6.12 -7.96 26.14
CA PHE A 17 5.10 -6.94 25.89
C PHE A 17 5.42 -6.08 24.66
N ILE A 18 6.67 -5.61 24.52
CA ILE A 18 7.12 -4.81 23.38
C ILE A 18 6.95 -5.55 22.06
N THR A 19 7.12 -6.86 22.02
CA THR A 19 7.07 -7.66 20.78
C THR A 19 5.68 -8.19 20.46
N THR A 20 4.83 -8.46 21.46
CA THR A 20 3.53 -9.14 21.26
C THR A 20 2.30 -8.26 21.45
N SER A 21 2.42 -7.11 22.11
CA SER A 21 1.30 -6.18 22.28
C SER A 21 0.73 -5.78 20.92
N THR A 22 -0.52 -5.34 20.85
CA THR A 22 -1.09 -4.71 19.64
C THR A 22 -1.46 -3.24 19.88
N ASP A 23 -1.40 -2.82 21.14
CA ASP A 23 -1.77 -1.48 21.60
C ASP A 23 -0.63 -0.47 21.43
N MET A 24 0.59 -0.95 21.17
CA MET A 24 1.75 -0.08 20.95
C MET A 24 1.80 0.41 19.50
N SER A 25 2.01 1.71 19.34
CA SER A 25 2.38 2.26 18.04
C SER A 25 3.81 1.83 17.66
N PRO A 26 4.15 1.78 16.37
CA PRO A 26 5.51 1.51 15.93
C PRO A 26 6.56 2.47 16.53
N GLU A 27 6.22 3.74 16.71
CA GLU A 27 7.09 4.74 17.34
C GLU A 27 7.31 4.44 18.83
N ASP A 28 6.25 4.11 19.57
CA ASP A 28 6.36 3.73 20.98
C ASP A 28 7.21 2.48 21.16
N ARG A 29 7.09 1.49 20.26
CA ARG A 29 7.93 0.29 20.32
C ARG A 29 9.41 0.60 20.14
N VAL A 30 9.76 1.46 19.19
CA VAL A 30 11.13 1.88 18.96
C VAL A 30 11.71 2.52 20.22
N LYS A 31 10.95 3.40 20.87
CA LYS A 31 11.37 4.02 22.13
C LYS A 31 11.58 2.97 23.22
N GLU A 32 10.58 2.11 23.45
CA GLU A 32 10.63 1.14 24.54
C GLU A 32 11.71 0.06 24.33
N ILE A 33 11.98 -0.36 23.09
CA ILE A 33 13.04 -1.33 22.80
C ILE A 33 14.43 -0.71 22.97
N PHE A 34 14.65 0.55 22.57
CA PHE A 34 15.92 1.23 22.82
C PHE A 34 16.15 1.53 24.31
N ASP A 35 15.10 1.88 25.05
CA ASP A 35 15.19 2.03 26.50
C ASP A 35 15.54 0.70 27.19
N LEU A 36 15.03 -0.43 26.69
CA LEU A 36 15.38 -1.76 27.20
C LEU A 36 16.81 -2.17 26.79
N GLN A 37 17.20 -1.90 25.55
CA GLN A 37 18.56 -2.15 25.04
C GLN A 37 19.60 -1.39 25.86
N GLY A 38 19.35 -0.11 26.17
CA GLY A 38 20.21 0.68 27.05
C GLY A 38 20.35 0.04 28.43
N GLN A 39 19.24 -0.38 29.04
CA GLN A 39 19.27 -1.05 30.36
C GLN A 39 20.05 -2.36 30.36
N VAL A 40 19.92 -3.16 29.30
CA VAL A 40 20.68 -4.41 29.14
C VAL A 40 22.16 -4.11 28.99
N ASN A 41 22.53 -3.15 28.14
CA ASN A 41 23.92 -2.77 27.87
C ASN A 41 24.64 -2.19 29.10
N GLU A 42 23.91 -1.52 30.00
CA GLU A 42 24.45 -1.09 31.30
C GLU A 42 24.71 -2.25 32.27
N ARG A 43 23.97 -3.35 32.15
CA ARG A 43 23.99 -4.47 33.11
C ARG A 43 24.86 -5.63 32.66
N LEU A 44 25.05 -5.81 31.35
CA LEU A 44 25.89 -6.87 30.78
C LEU A 44 27.32 -6.87 31.35
N PRO A 45 28.01 -5.71 31.50
CA PRO A 45 29.36 -5.66 32.07
C PRO A 45 29.42 -6.03 33.57
N LEU A 46 28.29 -6.05 34.28
CA LEU A 46 28.24 -6.42 35.69
C LEU A 46 28.34 -7.93 35.91
N ILE A 47 28.20 -8.74 34.85
CA ILE A 47 28.27 -10.20 34.94
C ILE A 47 29.69 -10.67 35.22
N GLU A 48 30.70 -10.12 34.54
CA GLU A 48 32.10 -10.58 34.64
C GLU A 48 32.71 -10.37 36.05
N PRO A 49 32.52 -9.21 36.72
CA PRO A 49 32.94 -9.07 38.12
C PRO A 49 32.22 -10.05 39.05
N LEU A 50 30.91 -10.28 38.84
CA LEU A 50 30.14 -11.23 39.64
C LEU A 50 30.60 -12.68 39.42
N GLU A 51 31.00 -13.04 38.21
CA GLU A 51 31.57 -14.35 37.90
C GLU A 51 32.86 -14.57 38.68
N THR A 52 33.73 -13.56 38.68
CA THR A 52 35.00 -13.58 39.42
C THR A 52 34.75 -13.73 40.91
N ASP A 53 33.84 -12.94 41.48
CA ASP A 53 33.47 -13.03 42.90
C ASP A 53 32.89 -14.41 43.27
N CYS A 54 32.03 -14.98 42.43
CA CYS A 54 31.46 -16.31 42.65
C CYS A 54 32.53 -17.41 42.62
N HIS A 55 33.50 -17.34 41.70
CA HIS A 55 34.61 -18.29 41.65
C HIS A 55 35.52 -18.17 42.87
N LEU A 56 35.90 -16.96 43.28
CA LEU A 56 36.73 -16.73 44.47
C LEU A 56 36.08 -17.26 45.75
N LEU A 57 34.76 -17.06 45.90
CA LEU A 57 34.01 -17.60 47.04
C LEU A 57 34.00 -19.13 47.05
N PHE A 58 33.82 -19.74 45.88
CA PHE A 58 33.80 -21.19 45.76
C PHE A 58 35.18 -21.81 46.05
N ASP A 59 36.25 -21.22 45.51
CA ASP A 59 37.62 -21.67 45.71
C ASP A 59 38.03 -21.57 47.20
N ALA A 60 37.69 -20.46 47.86
CA ALA A 60 37.97 -20.27 49.29
C ALA A 60 37.28 -21.31 50.19
N GLU A 61 36.01 -21.65 49.93
CA GLU A 61 35.30 -22.69 50.69
C GLU A 61 35.85 -24.11 50.41
N SER A 62 36.39 -24.34 49.21
CA SER A 62 36.97 -25.62 48.83
C SER A 62 38.29 -25.91 49.56
N GLU A 63 39.11 -24.88 49.81
CA GLU A 63 40.39 -24.98 50.53
C GLU A 63 40.20 -25.26 52.02
N GLU A 64 39.07 -24.84 52.61
CA GLU A 64 38.71 -25.12 54.01
C GLU A 64 38.13 -26.54 54.22
N GLY A 65 38.04 -27.36 53.17
CA GLY A 65 37.62 -28.76 53.25
C GLY A 65 36.11 -28.96 53.48
N GLN A 66 35.31 -27.90 53.38
CA GLN A 66 33.85 -27.93 53.46
C GLN A 66 33.25 -27.22 52.25
N THR A 67 32.90 -27.96 51.20
CA THR A 67 32.06 -27.39 50.13
C THR A 67 30.64 -27.22 50.69
N ASN A 68 30.29 -26.00 51.09
CA ASN A 68 28.99 -25.72 51.68
C ASN A 68 27.91 -25.69 50.58
N GLU A 69 26.74 -26.29 50.84
CA GLU A 69 25.57 -26.25 49.97
C GLU A 69 25.20 -24.80 49.56
N THR A 70 25.52 -23.84 50.43
CA THR A 70 25.31 -22.42 50.24
C THR A 70 26.11 -21.88 49.03
N ALA A 71 27.41 -22.15 48.91
CA ALA A 71 28.21 -21.68 47.77
C ALA A 71 27.80 -22.34 46.45
N LEU A 72 27.46 -23.64 46.48
CA LEU A 72 26.92 -24.33 45.30
C LEU A 72 25.61 -23.70 44.82
N ASN A 73 24.71 -23.33 45.74
CA ASN A 73 23.47 -22.65 45.40
C ASN A 73 23.71 -21.23 44.87
N HIS A 74 24.66 -20.50 45.44
CA HIS A 74 25.04 -19.18 44.96
C HIS A 74 25.60 -19.22 43.52
N MET A 75 26.43 -20.22 43.22
CA MET A 75 26.99 -20.42 41.87
C MET A 75 25.92 -20.80 40.84
N LYS A 76 24.97 -21.68 41.21
CA LYS A 76 23.81 -21.99 40.35
C LYS A 76 22.94 -20.76 40.08
N GLU A 77 22.70 -19.94 41.10
CA GLU A 77 21.94 -18.68 40.96
C GLU A 77 22.67 -17.71 40.02
N PHE A 78 23.99 -17.58 40.17
CA PHE A 78 24.81 -16.77 39.26
C PHE A 78 24.67 -17.22 37.80
N PHE A 79 24.85 -18.51 37.50
CA PHE A 79 24.73 -19.02 36.13
C PHE A 79 23.32 -18.81 35.58
N THR A 80 22.28 -18.98 36.40
CA THR A 80 20.89 -18.67 35.99
C THR A 80 20.74 -17.20 35.58
N ILE A 81 21.32 -16.28 36.36
CA ILE A 81 21.28 -14.83 36.07
C ILE A 81 22.07 -14.53 34.79
N LYS A 82 23.28 -15.08 34.67
CA LYS A 82 24.16 -14.90 33.50
C LYS A 82 23.47 -15.37 32.23
N ASP A 83 22.93 -16.58 32.22
CA ASP A 83 22.24 -17.16 31.06
C ASP A 83 21.00 -16.34 30.70
N THR A 84 20.21 -15.94 31.70
CA THR A 84 19.00 -15.13 31.46
C THR A 84 19.34 -13.76 30.87
N ILE A 85 20.38 -13.09 31.37
CA ILE A 85 20.77 -11.76 30.86
C ILE A 85 21.39 -11.86 29.46
N ASN A 86 22.19 -12.90 29.19
CA ASN A 86 22.75 -13.13 27.86
C ASN A 86 21.64 -13.42 26.82
N ASP A 87 20.70 -14.30 27.14
CA ASP A 87 19.53 -14.59 26.30
C ASP A 87 18.66 -13.33 26.08
N LEU A 88 18.44 -12.54 27.15
CA LEU A 88 17.73 -11.27 27.03
C LEU A 88 18.47 -10.29 26.11
N HIS A 89 19.78 -10.17 26.23
CA HIS A 89 20.59 -9.30 25.37
C HIS A 89 20.49 -9.70 23.90
N GLU A 90 20.69 -10.98 23.58
CA GLU A 90 20.57 -11.46 22.20
C GLU A 90 19.19 -11.18 21.59
N LYS A 91 18.13 -11.41 22.38
CA LYS A 91 16.77 -11.15 21.92
C LYS A 91 16.47 -9.67 21.78
N VAL A 92 16.93 -8.82 22.71
CA VAL A 92 16.73 -7.37 22.62
C VAL A 92 17.43 -6.79 21.39
N GLU A 93 18.66 -7.23 21.07
CA GLU A 93 19.36 -6.80 19.85
C GLU A 93 18.61 -7.21 18.58
N MET A 94 18.15 -8.47 18.52
CA MET A 94 17.37 -8.98 17.39
C MET A 94 16.06 -8.20 17.20
N GLU A 95 15.32 -8.01 18.28
CA GLU A 95 14.03 -7.34 18.27
C GLU A 95 14.17 -5.84 18.01
N ALA A 96 15.23 -5.18 18.49
CA ALA A 96 15.53 -3.79 18.16
C ALA A 96 15.74 -3.60 16.66
N GLY A 97 16.44 -4.53 16.00
CA GLY A 97 16.61 -4.54 14.55
C GLY A 97 15.28 -4.68 13.80
N SER A 98 14.47 -5.69 14.16
CA SER A 98 13.14 -5.94 13.58
C SER A 98 12.21 -4.73 13.78
N ILE A 99 12.11 -4.20 15.00
CA ILE A 99 11.25 -3.05 15.33
C ILE A 99 11.68 -1.77 14.60
N THR A 100 12.98 -1.54 14.43
CA THR A 100 13.49 -0.40 13.65
C THR A 100 13.09 -0.52 12.18
N GLN A 101 13.16 -1.73 11.62
CA GLN A 101 12.74 -1.99 10.26
C GLN A 101 11.22 -1.80 10.08
N ASP A 102 10.42 -2.26 11.04
CA ASP A 102 8.97 -2.02 11.08
C ASP A 102 8.63 -0.53 11.11
N GLN A 103 9.34 0.27 11.90
CA GLN A 103 9.15 1.72 11.94
C GLN A 103 9.43 2.36 10.58
N LYS A 104 10.46 1.91 9.87
CA LYS A 104 10.76 2.38 8.51
C LYS A 104 9.60 2.05 7.55
N TYR A 105 9.15 0.80 7.54
CA TYR A 105 8.02 0.39 6.71
C TYR A 105 6.74 1.15 7.04
N PHE A 106 6.47 1.40 8.33
CA PHE A 106 5.32 2.18 8.77
C PHE A 106 5.41 3.64 8.30
N ALA A 107 6.60 4.26 8.37
CA ALA A 107 6.81 5.61 7.87
C ALA A 107 6.61 5.72 6.34
N GLU A 108 7.10 4.74 5.58
CA GLU A 108 6.89 4.65 4.13
C GLU A 108 5.39 4.50 3.80
N TYR A 109 4.69 3.63 4.52
CA TYR A 109 3.22 3.48 4.43
C TYR A 109 2.50 4.80 4.68
N LEU A 110 2.78 5.47 5.81
CA LEU A 110 2.14 6.74 6.18
C LEU A 110 2.41 7.82 5.13
N HIS A 111 3.63 7.88 4.61
CA HIS A 111 4.00 8.80 3.55
C HIS A 111 3.23 8.52 2.26
N GLY A 112 3.15 7.25 1.84
CA GLY A 112 2.40 6.81 0.67
C GLY A 112 0.92 7.20 0.76
N VAL A 113 0.27 6.86 1.88
CA VAL A 113 -1.14 7.20 2.13
C VAL A 113 -1.37 8.71 2.16
N LYS A 114 -0.51 9.47 2.85
CA LYS A 114 -0.61 10.92 2.96
C LYS A 114 -0.53 11.60 1.59
N ASN A 115 0.31 11.09 0.69
CA ASN A 115 0.46 11.64 -0.65
C ASN A 115 -0.64 11.18 -1.62
N PHE A 116 -1.21 9.99 -1.40
CA PHE A 116 -2.26 9.43 -2.26
C PHE A 116 -3.64 10.07 -2.00
N LYS A 117 -3.99 10.34 -0.74
CA LYS A 117 -5.31 10.89 -0.34
C LYS A 117 -5.72 12.15 -1.12
N PRO A 118 -4.89 13.21 -1.26
CA PRO A 118 -5.28 14.41 -2.01
C PRO A 118 -5.55 14.15 -3.49
N TRP A 119 -4.76 13.24 -4.11
CA TRP A 119 -5.00 12.83 -5.49
C TRP A 119 -6.32 12.07 -5.60
N MET A 120 -6.58 11.15 -4.67
CA MET A 120 -7.82 10.37 -4.63
C MET A 120 -9.06 11.27 -4.52
N ASP A 121 -9.03 12.26 -3.63
CA ASP A 121 -10.13 13.22 -3.45
C ASP A 121 -10.40 14.02 -4.74
N THR A 122 -9.33 14.44 -5.43
CA THR A 122 -9.42 15.13 -6.72
C THR A 122 -9.99 14.21 -7.80
N ALA A 123 -9.52 12.97 -7.87
CA ALA A 123 -9.95 12.00 -8.87
C ALA A 123 -11.43 11.60 -8.67
N GLU A 124 -11.90 11.50 -7.43
CA GLU A 124 -13.32 11.30 -7.13
C GLU A 124 -14.18 12.48 -7.56
N ALA A 125 -13.70 13.72 -7.41
CA ALA A 125 -14.40 14.89 -7.91
C ALA A 125 -14.53 14.85 -9.44
N VAL A 126 -13.45 14.53 -10.15
CA VAL A 126 -13.46 14.36 -11.61
C VAL A 126 -14.39 13.23 -12.05
N ALA A 127 -14.39 12.10 -11.34
CA ALA A 127 -15.26 10.95 -11.64
C ALA A 127 -16.75 11.25 -11.39
N LYS A 128 -17.06 12.16 -10.45
CA LYS A 128 -18.43 12.61 -10.17
C LYS A 128 -18.90 13.72 -11.10
N ASP A 129 -17.98 14.50 -11.65
CA ASP A 129 -18.31 15.62 -12.55
C ASP A 129 -18.85 15.08 -13.89
N PRO A 130 -20.09 15.42 -14.28
CA PRO A 130 -20.69 14.92 -15.50
C PRO A 130 -19.92 15.32 -16.76
N LEU A 131 -19.84 14.43 -17.74
CA LEU A 131 -19.19 14.76 -19.01
C LEU A 131 -20.05 15.69 -19.87
N GLY A 132 -19.43 16.74 -20.39
CA GLY A 132 -20.06 17.61 -21.39
C GLY A 132 -20.36 16.86 -22.68
N LYS A 133 -21.57 17.04 -23.24
CA LYS A 133 -21.94 16.43 -24.51
C LYS A 133 -21.24 17.15 -25.67
N PRO A 134 -20.45 16.46 -26.50
CA PRO A 134 -19.75 17.09 -27.62
C PRO A 134 -20.73 17.50 -28.72
N ALA A 135 -20.53 18.67 -29.32
CA ALA A 135 -21.40 19.20 -30.38
C ALA A 135 -20.92 18.81 -31.78
N LYS A 136 -19.61 18.61 -31.95
CA LYS A 136 -18.93 18.20 -33.19
C LYS A 136 -17.84 17.15 -32.91
N ILE A 137 -17.37 16.48 -33.96
CA ILE A 137 -16.41 15.38 -33.84
C ILE A 137 -15.09 15.84 -33.22
N GLU A 138 -14.67 17.08 -33.48
CA GLU A 138 -13.47 17.66 -32.88
C GLU A 138 -13.60 17.78 -31.36
N ASP A 139 -14.80 18.10 -30.85
CA ASP A 139 -15.06 18.17 -29.41
C ASP A 139 -15.03 16.77 -28.78
N ALA A 140 -15.55 15.76 -29.47
CA ALA A 140 -15.53 14.37 -29.00
C ALA A 140 -14.10 13.82 -28.94
N LEU A 141 -13.27 14.12 -29.94
CA LEU A 141 -11.86 13.73 -29.96
C LEU A 141 -11.06 14.42 -28.85
N ALA A 142 -11.31 15.71 -28.59
CA ALA A 142 -10.70 16.42 -27.46
C ALA A 142 -11.15 15.86 -26.11
N LEU A 143 -12.43 15.52 -25.99
CA LEU A 143 -12.96 14.86 -24.79
C LEU A 143 -12.34 13.47 -24.59
N LEU A 144 -12.16 12.70 -25.68
CA LEU A 144 -11.50 11.39 -25.66
C LEU A 144 -10.08 11.49 -25.11
N ASP A 145 -9.30 12.47 -25.57
CA ASP A 145 -7.95 12.72 -25.07
C ASP A 145 -7.96 13.05 -23.56
N THR A 146 -8.88 13.91 -23.14
CA THR A 146 -9.06 14.27 -21.72
C THR A 146 -9.39 13.06 -20.84
N VAL A 147 -10.34 12.20 -21.25
CA VAL A 147 -10.70 11.01 -20.46
C VAL A 147 -9.59 9.95 -20.47
N LYS A 148 -8.82 9.83 -21.56
CA LYS A 148 -7.63 8.96 -21.61
C LYS A 148 -6.52 9.45 -20.67
N GLN A 149 -6.25 10.75 -20.63
CA GLN A 149 -5.30 11.31 -19.68
C GLN A 149 -5.70 11.05 -18.23
N PHE A 150 -7.00 11.17 -17.92
CA PHE A 150 -7.52 10.85 -16.59
C PHE A 150 -7.36 9.35 -16.25
N GLU A 151 -7.66 8.47 -17.19
CA GLU A 151 -7.53 7.01 -17.01
C GLU A 151 -6.06 6.59 -16.82
N GLU A 152 -5.14 7.15 -17.60
CA GLU A 152 -3.69 6.95 -17.43
C GLU A 152 -3.20 7.51 -16.09
N ALA A 153 -3.71 8.66 -15.64
CA ALA A 153 -3.40 9.18 -14.31
C ALA A 153 -3.87 8.23 -13.18
N CYS A 154 -5.01 7.55 -13.36
CA CYS A 154 -5.50 6.53 -12.42
C CYS A 154 -4.54 5.33 -12.36
N LYS A 155 -4.08 4.82 -13.51
CA LYS A 155 -3.06 3.76 -13.59
C LYS A 155 -1.74 4.18 -12.95
N ALA A 156 -1.24 5.37 -13.27
CA ALA A 156 0.04 5.87 -12.77
C ALA A 156 0.06 6.03 -11.24
N ASN A 157 -1.05 6.42 -10.62
CA ASN A 157 -1.14 6.56 -9.17
C ASN A 157 -1.36 5.24 -8.44
N ARG A 158 -1.76 4.17 -9.13
CA ARG A 158 -1.97 2.84 -8.53
C ARG A 158 -0.71 2.33 -7.82
N GLY A 159 0.44 2.48 -8.46
CA GLY A 159 1.74 2.03 -7.91
C GLY A 159 2.08 2.68 -6.57
N ARG A 160 1.59 3.88 -6.27
CA ARG A 160 1.81 4.53 -4.96
C ARG A 160 1.01 3.85 -3.85
N LEU A 161 -0.22 3.44 -4.16
CA LEU A 161 -1.07 2.72 -3.21
C LEU A 161 -0.57 1.29 -3.00
N ASP A 162 -0.13 0.63 -4.07
CA ASP A 162 0.49 -0.71 -3.99
C ASP A 162 1.77 -0.69 -3.16
N ALA A 163 2.65 0.30 -3.36
CA ALA A 163 3.85 0.46 -2.54
C ALA A 163 3.52 0.67 -1.05
N ALA A 164 2.48 1.47 -0.74
CA ALA A 164 2.04 1.65 0.64
C ALA A 164 1.48 0.35 1.26
N ALA A 165 0.77 -0.45 0.45
CA ALA A 165 0.28 -1.77 0.84
C ALA A 165 1.43 -2.75 1.13
N GLU A 166 2.44 -2.75 0.26
CA GLU A 166 3.63 -3.60 0.37
C GLU A 166 4.43 -3.26 1.63
N SER A 167 4.77 -1.97 1.85
CA SER A 167 5.44 -1.55 3.08
C SER A 167 4.65 -1.98 4.32
N ARG A 168 3.32 -1.80 4.33
CA ARG A 168 2.48 -2.22 5.45
C ARG A 168 2.50 -3.75 5.67
N SER A 169 2.57 -4.54 4.60
CA SER A 169 2.60 -6.00 4.66
C SER A 169 3.93 -6.58 5.18
N HIS A 170 5.02 -5.81 5.06
CA HIS A 170 6.34 -6.20 5.56
C HIS A 170 6.54 -5.96 7.05
N MET A 171 5.59 -5.32 7.73
CA MET A 171 5.67 -5.13 9.17
C MET A 171 5.43 -6.47 9.90
N GLU A 172 6.34 -6.82 10.79
CA GLU A 172 6.26 -8.07 11.57
C GLU A 172 5.38 -7.90 12.82
N LYS A 173 5.52 -6.76 13.51
CA LYS A 173 4.81 -6.50 14.76
C LYS A 173 3.41 -6.00 14.47
N GLN A 174 2.44 -6.71 15.05
CA GLN A 174 1.02 -6.38 14.91
C GLN A 174 0.71 -5.04 15.56
N THR A 175 -0.14 -4.23 14.95
CA THR A 175 -0.58 -2.96 15.54
C THR A 175 -2.04 -2.70 15.23
N LYS A 176 -2.76 -2.08 16.17
CA LYS A 176 -4.13 -1.61 15.97
C LYS A 176 -4.23 -0.33 15.13
N ALA A 177 -3.10 0.26 14.73
CA ALA A 177 -3.11 1.41 13.84
C ALA A 177 -3.93 1.08 12.57
N ASP A 178 -4.90 1.94 12.25
CA ASP A 178 -5.79 1.74 11.11
C ASP A 178 -5.00 1.57 9.82
N ASN A 179 -5.44 0.62 8.99
CA ASN A 179 -4.87 0.39 7.68
C ASN A 179 -5.78 0.99 6.61
N ASP A 180 -5.51 2.24 6.24
CA ASP A 180 -6.26 2.96 5.21
C ASP A 180 -6.16 2.36 3.79
N VAL A 181 -5.22 1.44 3.52
CA VAL A 181 -4.99 0.91 2.16
C VAL A 181 -6.23 0.23 1.60
N GLU A 182 -6.94 -0.57 2.40
CA GLU A 182 -8.12 -1.30 1.93
C GLU A 182 -9.24 -0.34 1.52
N LEU A 183 -9.52 0.66 2.35
CA LEU A 183 -10.50 1.70 2.04
C LEU A 183 -10.11 2.50 0.80
N LEU A 184 -8.84 2.87 0.68
CA LEU A 184 -8.32 3.60 -0.48
C LEU A 184 -8.35 2.75 -1.76
N ASN A 185 -8.15 1.43 -1.65
CA ASN A 185 -8.28 0.50 -2.78
C ASN A 185 -9.70 0.52 -3.34
N ILE A 186 -10.72 0.38 -2.48
CA ILE A 186 -12.13 0.40 -2.89
C ILE A 186 -12.48 1.73 -3.59
N ARG A 187 -12.00 2.85 -3.04
CA ARG A 187 -12.18 4.19 -3.64
C ARG A 187 -11.52 4.29 -5.01
N TRP A 188 -10.27 3.83 -5.12
CA TRP A 188 -9.53 3.81 -6.38
C TRP A 188 -10.21 2.95 -7.44
N GLU A 189 -10.65 1.73 -7.10
CA GLU A 189 -11.35 0.83 -8.02
C GLU A 189 -12.63 1.46 -8.58
N THR A 190 -13.37 2.17 -7.72
CA THR A 190 -14.57 2.90 -8.12
C THR A 190 -14.25 3.99 -9.15
N VAL A 191 -13.22 4.80 -8.90
CA VAL A 191 -12.80 5.85 -9.83
C VAL A 191 -12.23 5.27 -11.12
N LYS A 192 -11.41 4.21 -11.03
CA LYS A 192 -10.83 3.54 -12.19
C LYS A 192 -11.90 2.99 -13.12
N LYS A 193 -12.93 2.35 -12.56
CA LYS A 193 -14.07 1.86 -13.33
C LYS A 193 -14.77 2.99 -14.09
N VAL A 194 -15.01 4.14 -13.43
CA VAL A 194 -15.60 5.31 -14.09
C VAL A 194 -14.70 5.82 -15.23
N ALA A 195 -13.38 5.88 -15.01
CA ALA A 195 -12.43 6.29 -16.03
C ALA A 195 -12.45 5.35 -17.27
N ASP A 196 -12.45 4.03 -17.04
CA ASP A 196 -12.53 3.02 -18.11
C ASP A 196 -13.84 3.07 -18.88
N ASP A 197 -14.96 3.20 -18.17
CA ASP A 197 -16.29 3.33 -18.77
C ASP A 197 -16.37 4.61 -19.64
N ARG A 198 -15.77 5.71 -19.18
CA ARG A 198 -15.70 6.97 -19.94
C ARG A 198 -14.87 6.84 -21.20
N VAL A 199 -13.66 6.25 -21.11
CA VAL A 199 -12.81 6.03 -22.29
C VAL A 199 -13.54 5.16 -23.31
N THR A 200 -14.14 4.06 -22.88
CA THR A 200 -14.89 3.15 -23.76
C THR A 200 -16.03 3.88 -24.48
N LYS A 201 -16.91 4.56 -23.73
CA LYS A 201 -18.08 5.25 -24.30
C LYS A 201 -17.69 6.38 -25.27
N ILE A 202 -16.69 7.19 -24.92
CA ILE A 202 -16.28 8.31 -25.77
C ILE A 202 -15.50 7.82 -26.99
N GLN A 203 -14.73 6.74 -26.88
CA GLN A 203 -14.08 6.09 -28.02
C GLN A 203 -15.13 5.57 -29.01
N GLU A 204 -16.12 4.81 -28.53
CA GLU A 204 -17.23 4.31 -29.36
C GLU A 204 -17.99 5.45 -30.06
N LEU A 205 -18.19 6.58 -29.38
CA LEU A 205 -18.79 7.77 -29.97
C LEU A 205 -17.93 8.34 -31.10
N CYS A 206 -16.62 8.49 -30.89
CA CYS A 206 -15.68 8.98 -31.91
C CYS A 206 -15.63 8.06 -33.14
N ASP A 207 -15.62 6.75 -32.92
CA ASP A 207 -15.59 5.74 -33.98
C ASP A 207 -16.88 5.79 -34.80
N THR A 208 -18.04 5.83 -34.12
CA THR A 208 -19.36 5.96 -34.75
C THR A 208 -19.47 7.25 -35.57
N TRP A 209 -18.91 8.35 -35.08
CA TRP A 209 -18.92 9.62 -35.81
C TRP A 209 -18.02 9.60 -37.04
N SER A 210 -16.87 8.95 -36.94
CA SER A 210 -15.95 8.76 -38.06
C SER A 210 -16.56 7.86 -39.14
N GLU A 211 -17.30 6.82 -38.74
CA GLU A 211 -18.07 5.96 -39.64
C GLU A 211 -19.18 6.74 -40.34
N LEU A 212 -19.94 7.55 -39.60
CA LEU A 212 -20.98 8.42 -40.17
C LEU A 212 -20.42 9.36 -41.22
N LYS A 213 -19.22 9.91 -40.99
CA LYS A 213 -18.53 10.76 -41.97
C LYS A 213 -18.22 10.00 -43.25
N LYS A 214 -17.63 8.81 -43.15
CA LYS A 214 -17.33 7.95 -44.31
C LYS A 214 -18.59 7.64 -45.13
N VAL A 215 -19.69 7.29 -44.46
CA VAL A 215 -20.97 7.00 -45.15
C VAL A 215 -21.55 8.26 -45.79
N THR A 216 -21.41 9.43 -45.16
CA THR A 216 -21.84 10.71 -45.73
C THR A 216 -21.03 11.09 -46.96
N ASP A 217 -19.70 10.89 -46.92
CA ASP A 217 -18.81 11.13 -48.05
C ASP A 217 -19.14 10.19 -49.23
N ASN A 218 -19.34 8.90 -48.95
CA ASN A 218 -19.76 7.91 -49.95
C ASN A 218 -21.13 8.25 -50.57
N LEU A 219 -22.10 8.65 -49.75
CA LEU A 219 -23.41 9.10 -50.26
C LEU A 219 -23.26 10.33 -51.17
N THR A 220 -22.42 11.29 -50.78
CA THR A 220 -22.17 12.51 -51.54
C THR A 220 -21.52 12.20 -52.89
N GLU A 221 -20.50 11.34 -52.91
CA GLU A 221 -19.83 10.89 -54.13
C GLU A 221 -20.79 10.12 -55.05
N THR A 222 -21.57 9.19 -54.48
CA THR A 222 -22.54 8.40 -55.26
C THR A 222 -23.58 9.31 -55.89
N ILE A 223 -24.15 10.27 -55.15
CA ILE A 223 -25.12 11.25 -55.67
C ILE A 223 -24.49 12.15 -56.74
N ALA A 224 -23.24 12.60 -56.55
CA ALA A 224 -22.55 13.45 -57.51
C ALA A 224 -22.31 12.77 -58.87
N ASN A 225 -22.26 11.44 -58.90
CA ASN A 225 -22.08 10.64 -60.11
C ASN A 225 -23.40 10.25 -60.82
N VAL A 226 -24.56 10.49 -60.20
CA VAL A 226 -25.89 10.21 -60.81
C VAL A 226 -26.18 11.03 -62.08
N PRO A 227 -25.86 12.33 -62.16
CA PRO A 227 -26.17 13.13 -63.34
C PRO A 227 -25.52 12.54 -64.62
N GLY A 228 -26.34 12.25 -65.64
CA GLY A 228 -25.89 11.70 -66.91
C GLY A 228 -25.95 10.17 -67.03
N ILE A 229 -26.42 9.47 -65.99
CA ILE A 229 -26.72 8.04 -66.04
C ILE A 229 -28.21 7.84 -66.37
N ASP A 230 -28.53 7.13 -67.47
CA ASP A 230 -29.92 6.88 -67.91
C ASP A 230 -30.72 6.02 -66.91
N THR A 231 -30.05 5.09 -66.22
CA THR A 231 -30.64 4.21 -65.20
C THR A 231 -29.73 4.11 -63.97
N PRO A 232 -29.79 5.08 -63.03
CA PRO A 232 -28.98 5.04 -61.82
C PRO A 232 -29.39 3.87 -60.90
N ASP A 233 -28.43 3.32 -60.17
CA ASP A 233 -28.66 2.23 -59.22
C ASP A 233 -29.29 2.76 -57.92
N VAL A 234 -30.62 2.83 -57.93
CA VAL A 234 -31.43 3.28 -56.78
C VAL A 234 -31.27 2.34 -55.59
N SER A 235 -31.08 1.03 -55.82
CA SER A 235 -30.97 0.05 -54.75
C SER A 235 -29.69 0.27 -53.92
N SER A 236 -28.59 0.62 -54.58
CA SER A 236 -27.34 0.96 -53.90
C SER A 236 -27.47 2.24 -53.06
N LEU A 237 -28.10 3.29 -53.61
CA LEU A 237 -28.36 4.54 -52.90
C LEU A 237 -29.25 4.33 -51.65
N GLU A 238 -30.31 3.53 -51.77
CA GLU A 238 -31.16 3.16 -50.64
C GLU A 238 -30.39 2.39 -49.56
N GLY A 239 -29.47 1.52 -49.96
CA GLY A 239 -28.56 0.81 -49.06
C GLY A 239 -27.70 1.76 -48.22
N ILE A 240 -27.00 2.69 -48.88
CA ILE A 240 -26.15 3.70 -48.22
C ILE A 240 -26.98 4.58 -47.26
N PHE A 241 -28.18 4.99 -47.67
CA PHE A 241 -29.07 5.79 -46.83
C PHE A 241 -29.57 5.00 -45.60
N GLY A 242 -29.85 3.70 -45.78
CA GLY A 242 -30.19 2.79 -44.69
C GLY A 242 -29.08 2.70 -43.64
N GLU A 243 -27.84 2.52 -44.09
CA GLU A 243 -26.65 2.50 -43.23
C GLU A 243 -26.45 3.83 -42.49
N PHE A 244 -26.56 4.96 -43.21
CA PHE A 244 -26.49 6.30 -42.61
C PHE A 244 -27.49 6.47 -41.46
N LYS A 245 -28.75 6.04 -41.67
CA LYS A 245 -29.80 6.15 -40.66
C LYS A 245 -29.49 5.30 -39.42
N GLN A 246 -28.95 4.10 -39.60
CA GLN A 246 -28.56 3.22 -38.50
C GLN A 246 -27.42 3.83 -37.67
N ILE A 247 -26.34 4.28 -38.31
CA ILE A 247 -25.18 4.88 -37.63
C ILE A 247 -25.58 6.17 -36.92
N ASN A 248 -26.38 7.04 -37.56
CA ASN A 248 -26.84 8.27 -36.93
C ASN A 248 -27.73 8.00 -35.70
N THR A 249 -28.55 6.95 -35.74
CA THR A 249 -29.35 6.53 -34.57
C THR A 249 -28.46 6.09 -33.43
N LYS A 250 -27.45 5.24 -33.71
CA LYS A 250 -26.45 4.81 -32.72
C LYS A 250 -25.70 6.01 -32.11
N LYS A 251 -25.27 6.98 -32.93
CA LYS A 251 -24.61 8.21 -32.47
C LYS A 251 -25.49 8.98 -31.48
N VAL A 252 -26.78 9.16 -31.77
CA VAL A 252 -27.72 9.87 -30.88
C VAL A 252 -27.88 9.14 -29.55
N GLN A 253 -27.95 7.80 -29.56
CA GLN A 253 -28.00 7.00 -28.33
C GLN A 253 -26.72 7.15 -27.50
N LEU A 254 -25.54 7.09 -28.13
CA LEU A 254 -24.26 7.28 -27.45
C LEU A 254 -24.15 8.68 -26.83
N LEU A 255 -24.57 9.73 -27.54
CA LEU A 255 -24.60 11.11 -27.01
C LEU A 255 -25.54 11.27 -25.81
N GLN A 256 -26.62 10.48 -25.72
CA GLN A 256 -27.50 10.49 -24.55
C GLN A 256 -26.88 9.77 -23.35
N ALA A 257 -26.04 8.77 -23.60
CA ALA A 257 -25.34 7.99 -22.58
C ALA A 257 -24.07 8.65 -22.03
N VAL A 258 -23.61 9.75 -22.66
CA VAL A 258 -22.61 10.66 -22.07
C VAL A 258 -23.28 11.40 -20.92
N VAL A 259 -23.03 10.90 -19.71
CA VAL A 259 -23.43 11.45 -18.41
C VAL A 259 -22.19 11.53 -17.55
#